data_AF-A0A7V4G1X7-F1
#
_entry.id   AF-A0A7V4G1X7-F1
#
_cell.length_a   1.000
_cell.length_b   1.000
_cell.length_c   1.000
_cell.angle_alpha   90.00
_cell.angle_beta   90.00
_cell.angle_gamma   90.00
#
_symmetry.space_group_name_H-M   'P 1'
#
loop_
_entity.id
_entity.type
_entity.pdbx_description
1 polymer ?
#
loop_
_entity_poly.entity_id
_entity_poly.type
_entity_poly.pdbx_seq_one_letter_code
_entity_poly.pdbx_strand_id
1 'polypeptide(L)' 'LCDLQMPDMSGADLYAAVQKRWPELAQKFIFITGGACSHDAREFIETPGLVSIHKPFQAAELLDLIEARTATIEPVSP' A
#
# COMPACT_ATOMS: atom_id res chain seq x y z
N LEU A 1 -0.65 -3.22 4.51
CA LEU A 1 -0.17 -1.84 4.77
C LEU A 1 1.34 -1.82 4.58
N CYS A 2 1.90 -0.88 3.83
CA CYS A 2 3.33 -0.81 3.52
C CYS A 2 3.81 0.65 3.52
N ASP A 3 4.97 0.95 4.12
CA ASP A 3 5.59 2.27 3.95
C ASP A 3 6.36 2.29 2.62
N LEU A 4 6.24 3.38 1.87
CA LEU A 4 6.99 3.54 0.63
C LEU A 4 8.47 3.86 0.89
N GLN A 5 8.76 4.55 1.99
CA GLN A 5 10.11 4.92 2.40
C GLN A 5 10.61 3.95 3.47
N MET A 6 11.40 2.96 3.04
CA MET A 6 12.05 1.99 3.91
C MET A 6 13.56 1.99 3.62
N PRO A 7 14.41 1.81 4.65
CA PRO A 7 15.85 1.59 4.44
C PRO A 7 16.04 0.25 3.72
N ASP A 8 17.02 0.18 2.82
CA ASP A 8 17.46 -0.99 2.04
C ASP A 8 16.53 -1.47 0.90
N MET A 9 15.20 -1.45 1.06
CA MET A 9 14.26 -1.91 0.04
C MET A 9 13.04 -0.99 -0.01
N SER A 10 12.64 -0.49 -1.18
CA SER A 10 11.47 0.39 -1.27
C SER A 10 10.15 -0.38 -1.13
N GLY A 11 9.08 0.30 -0.73
CA GLY A 11 7.74 -0.30 -0.74
C GLY A 11 7.31 -0.76 -2.14
N ALA A 12 7.81 -0.11 -3.19
CA ALA A 12 7.57 -0.48 -4.58
C ALA A 12 8.26 -1.80 -4.97
N ASP A 13 9.49 -2.02 -4.52
CA ASP A 13 10.19 -3.30 -4.74
C ASP A 13 9.46 -4.45 -4.04
N LEU A 14 8.95 -4.20 -2.83
CA LEU A 14 8.19 -5.19 -2.08
C LEU A 14 6.88 -5.51 -2.81
N TYR A 15 6.20 -4.49 -3.32
CA TYR A 15 4.99 -4.67 -4.13
C TYR A 15 5.25 -5.51 -5.37
N ALA A 16 6.33 -5.25 -6.10
CA ALA A 16 6.67 -6.04 -7.29
C ALA A 16 6.94 -7.51 -6.95
N ALA A 17 7.60 -7.79 -5.82
CA ALA A 17 7.81 -9.15 -5.33
C ALA A 17 6.48 -9.83 -4.94
N VAL A 18 5.61 -9.12 -4.22
CA VAL A 18 4.30 -9.65 -3.79
C VAL A 18 3.37 -9.84 -4.99
N GLN A 19 3.34 -8.93 -5.95
CA GLN A 19 2.52 -9.08 -7.15
C GLN A 19 2.88 -10.34 -7.96
N LYS A 20 4.17 -10.67 -8.06
CA LYS A 20 4.65 -11.89 -8.72
C LYS A 20 4.28 -13.16 -7.98
N ARG A 21 4.28 -13.13 -6.64
CA ARG A 21 4.12 -14.32 -5.79
C ARG A 21 2.68 -14.55 -5.34
N TRP A 22 1.96 -13.48 -5.05
CA TRP A 22 0.60 -13.43 -4.49
C TRP A 22 -0.18 -12.23 -5.04
N PRO A 23 -0.64 -12.28 -6.31
CA PRO A 23 -1.34 -11.16 -6.95
C PRO A 23 -2.61 -10.73 -6.21
N GLU A 24 -3.31 -11.65 -5.54
CA GLU A 24 -4.51 -11.35 -4.74
C GLU A 24 -4.21 -10.54 -3.47
N LEU A 25 -3.00 -10.70 -2.91
CA LEU A 25 -2.54 -9.88 -1.79
C LEU A 25 -2.08 -8.51 -2.27
N ALA A 26 -1.46 -8.43 -3.45
CA ALA A 26 -1.02 -7.16 -4.03
C ALA A 26 -2.18 -6.19 -4.25
N GLN A 27 -3.38 -6.67 -4.61
CA GLN A 27 -4.58 -5.84 -4.77
C GLN A 27 -5.06 -5.15 -3.47
N LYS A 28 -4.56 -5.59 -2.32
CA LYS A 28 -4.94 -5.10 -0.98
C LYS A 28 -3.87 -4.20 -0.37
N PHE A 29 -2.83 -3.87 -1.12
CA PHE A 29 -1.81 -2.98 -0.64
C PHE A 29 -2.35 -1.56 -0.47
N ILE A 30 -2.03 -0.99 0.68
CA ILE A 30 -2.21 0.42 1.00
C ILE A 30 -0.81 0.93 1.32
N PHE A 31 -0.35 1.91 0.54
CA PHE A 31 0.95 2.55 0.71
C PHE A 31 0.82 3.76 1.62
N ILE A 32 1.76 3.91 2.54
CA ILE A 32 1.89 5.10 3.34
C ILE A 32 3.09 5.87 2.82
N THR A 33 2.92 7.15 2.55
CA THR A 33 4.00 8.02 2.06
C THR A 33 4.15 9.27 2.90
N GLY A 34 5.37 9.56 3.35
CA GLY A 34 5.72 10.76 4.14
C GLY A 34 5.93 12.03 3.32
N GLY A 35 5.72 11.94 2.01
CA GLY A 35 6.22 12.87 1.02
C GLY A 35 6.95 12.06 -0.04
N ALA A 36 6.26 11.77 -1.14
CA ALA A 36 6.87 11.21 -2.34
C ALA A 36 7.78 12.29 -2.93
N CYS A 37 8.97 12.45 -2.35
CA CYS A 37 9.93 13.48 -2.74
C CYS A 37 10.73 13.07 -3.98
N SER A 38 10.86 11.76 -4.23
CA SER A 38 11.44 11.22 -5.47
C SER A 38 10.36 11.11 -6.56
N HIS A 39 10.76 11.39 -7.80
CA HIS A 39 9.90 11.28 -8.99
C HIS A 39 9.34 9.86 -9.13
N ASP A 40 10.19 8.85 -8.96
CA ASP A 40 9.85 7.44 -9.06
C ASP A 40 8.77 7.01 -8.05
N ALA A 41 8.80 7.57 -6.84
CA ALA A 41 7.79 7.28 -5.82
C ALA A 41 6.43 7.88 -6.19
N ARG A 42 6.40 9.04 -6.85
CA ARG A 42 5.15 9.65 -7.33
C ARG A 42 4.54 8.85 -8.46
N GLU A 43 5.33 8.50 -9.48
CA GLU A 43 4.85 7.68 -10.60
C GLU A 43 4.34 6.31 -10.13
N PHE A 44 5.02 5.72 -9.14
CA PHE A 44 4.56 4.48 -8.53
C PHE A 44 3.19 4.64 -7.86
N ILE A 45 2.98 5.71 -7.10
CA ILE A 45 1.70 5.98 -6.42
C ILE A 45 0.58 6.32 -7.41
N GLU A 46 0.89 6.96 -8.54
CA GLU A 46 -0.08 7.30 -9.59
C GLU A 46 -0.50 6.10 -10.45
N THR A 47 0.13 4.94 -10.25
CA THR A 47 -0.20 3.74 -11.00
C THR A 47 -1.63 3.27 -10.69
N PRO A 48 -2.48 3.04 -11.73
CA PRO A 48 -3.88 2.67 -11.53
C PRO A 48 -4.07 1.43 -10.65
N GLY A 49 -4.94 1.55 -9.65
CA GLY A 49 -5.30 0.44 -8.76
C GLY A 49 -4.46 0.36 -7.47
N LEU A 50 -3.41 1.18 -7.35
CA LEU A 50 -2.67 1.36 -6.10
C LEU A 50 -3.38 2.37 -5.20
N VAL A 51 -3.46 2.05 -3.91
CA VAL A 51 -4.00 2.97 -2.89
C VAL A 51 -2.85 3.49 -2.07
N SER A 52 -2.83 4.80 -1.87
CA SER A 52 -1.87 5.44 -0.99
C SER A 52 -2.53 6.45 -0.05
N ILE A 53 -1.89 6.70 1.08
CA ILE A 53 -2.25 7.73 2.05
C ILE A 53 -1.01 8.55 2.41
N HIS A 54 -1.17 9.87 2.47
CA HIS A 54 -0.08 10.81 2.74
C HIS A 54 0.01 11.16 4.23
N LYS A 55 1.21 11.12 4.80
CA LYS A 55 1.45 11.64 6.16
C LYS A 55 1.47 13.19 6.14
N PRO A 56 0.99 13.83 7.21
CA PRO A 56 0.23 13.23 8.31
C PRO A 56 -1.21 12.92 7.88
N PHE A 57 -1.73 11.78 8.31
CA PHE A 57 -3.12 11.35 8.08
C PHE A 57 -3.82 11.06 9.41
N GLN A 58 -5.15 11.04 9.38
CA GLN A 58 -5.96 10.69 10.54
C GLN A 58 -6.14 9.18 10.64
N ALA A 59 -6.22 8.65 11.87
CA ALA A 59 -6.45 7.22 12.08
C ALA A 59 -7.76 6.74 11.44
N ALA A 60 -8.81 7.56 11.45
CA ALA A 60 -10.09 7.26 10.81
C ALA A 60 -9.94 7.02 9.30
N GLU A 61 -9.21 7.88 8.61
CA GLU A 61 -8.96 7.77 7.16
C GLU A 61 -8.20 6.47 6.83
N LEU A 62 -7.22 6.08 7.65
CA LEU A 62 -6.51 4.82 7.49
C LEU A 62 -7.44 3.61 7.72
N LEU A 63 -8.30 3.66 8.74
CA LEU A 63 -9.23 2.57 9.04
C LEU A 63 -10.26 2.38 7.92
N ASP A 64 -10.79 3.46 7.37
CA ASP A 64 -11.73 3.42 6.23
C ASP A 64 -11.08 2.73 5.01
N LEU A 65 -9.81 3.05 4.72
CA LEU A 65 -9.05 2.41 3.64
C LEU A 65 -8.80 0.91 3.90
N ILE A 66 -8.50 0.55 5.15
CA ILE A 66 -8.31 -0.85 5.54
C ILE A 66 -9.62 -1.62 5.36
N GLU A 67 -10.73 -1.11 5.89
CA GLU A 67 -12.04 -1.75 5.81
C GLU A 67 -12.46 -1.98 4.36
N ALA A 68 -12.30 -0.98 3.50
CA ALA A 68 -12.57 -1.08 2.06
C ALA A 68 -11.75 -2.19 1.36
N ARG A 69 -10.57 -2.53 1.87
CA ARG A 69 -9.68 -3.56 1.29
C ARG A 69 -9.79 -4.94 1.96
N THR A 70 -10.33 -5.01 3.17
CA THR A 70 -10.53 -6.27 3.90
C THR A 70 -11.93 -6.84 3.77
N ALA A 71 -12.95 -6.03 3.44
CA ALA A 71 -14.32 -6.50 3.22
C ALA A 71 -14.47 -7.53 2.06
N THR A 72 -13.41 -7.79 1.31
CA THR A 72 -13.31 -8.80 0.24
C THR A 72 -12.62 -10.10 0.68
N ILE A 73 -12.27 -10.26 1.96
CA ILE A 73 -11.63 -11.49 2.48
C ILE A 73 -12.55 -12.12 3.52
N GLU A 74 -12.99 -13.36 3.29
CA GLU A 74 -13.55 -14.19 4.36
C GLU A 74 -12.52 -14.30 5.50
N PRO A 75 -12.94 -14.17 6.77
CA PRO A 75 -12.02 -14.16 7.90
C PRO A 75 -11.15 -15.42 7.88
N VAL A 76 -9.82 -15.23 7.93
CA VAL A 76 -8.89 -16.31 8.20
C VAL A 76 -9.19 -16.83 9.60
N SER A 77 -9.78 -18.03 9.68
CA SER A 77 -10.02 -18.72 10.94
C SER A 77 -8.70 -18.88 11.73
N PRO A 78 -8.73 -18.70 13.06
CA PRO A 78 -7.56 -18.79 13.93
C PRO A 78 -6.98 -20.20 14.03
#